data_AF-A0AAW9FVH3-F1
#
_entry.id   AF-A0AAW9FVH3-F1
#
_cell.length_a   1.000
_cell.length_b   1.000
_cell.length_c   1.000
_cell.angle_alpha   90.00
_cell.angle_beta   90.00
_cell.angle_gamma   90.00
#
_symmetry.space_group_name_H-M   'P 1'
#
loop_
_entity.id
_entity.type
_entity.pdbx_description
1 polymer ?
#
loop_
_entity_poly.entity_id
_entity_poly.type
_entity_poly.pdbx_seq_one_letter_code
_entity_poly.pdbx_strand_id
1 'polypeptide(L)'
;MNDFLKKRCADLTVLEILNLAHLKNKVEKPFMDMAQFSEVSGIDRNKIHRLLINDLSGVRELVFGGYEKHQKYKAGRKLYFDTEKTLEWLNNRE
;
A
#
# COMPACT_ATOMS: atom_id res chain seq x y z
N MET A 1 10.30 -33.91 23.25
CA MET A 1 9.55 -33.11 24.25
C MET A 1 10.12 -31.70 24.51
N ASN A 2 10.80 -31.10 23.52
CA ASN A 2 10.66 -29.65 23.27
C ASN A 2 9.31 -29.35 22.57
N ASP A 3 8.49 -30.38 22.35
CA ASP A 3 7.17 -30.34 21.70
C ASP A 3 6.13 -29.53 22.46
N PHE A 4 6.34 -29.27 23.75
CA PHE A 4 5.48 -28.36 24.51
C PHE A 4 5.75 -26.89 24.17
N LEU A 5 6.99 -26.53 23.77
CA LEU A 5 7.29 -25.18 23.28
C LEU A 5 6.77 -24.96 21.85
N LYS A 6 6.68 -26.00 21.01
CA LYS A 6 5.94 -25.93 19.73
C LYS A 6 4.43 -25.73 19.92
N LYS A 7 3.89 -26.10 21.09
CA LYS A 7 2.46 -25.99 21.42
C LYS A 7 2.03 -24.60 21.90
N ARG A 8 2.90 -23.58 21.93
CA ARG A 8 2.50 -22.19 22.29
C ARG A 8 2.65 -21.15 21.17
N CYS A 9 2.97 -21.59 19.95
CA CYS A 9 2.43 -20.95 18.75
C CYS A 9 1.04 -21.50 18.38
N ALA A 10 0.51 -22.44 19.17
CA ALA A 10 -0.45 -23.45 18.71
C ALA A 10 -1.91 -23.26 19.13
N ASP A 11 -2.32 -22.06 19.55
CA ASP A 11 -3.75 -21.71 19.59
C ASP A 11 -4.27 -21.24 18.23
N LEU A 12 -3.36 -21.06 17.26
CA LEU A 12 -3.68 -20.69 15.90
C LEU A 12 -3.44 -21.89 14.98
N THR A 13 -4.48 -22.31 14.29
CA THR A 13 -4.43 -23.23 13.15
C THR A 13 -3.47 -22.72 12.09
N VAL A 14 -2.96 -23.62 11.25
CA VAL A 14 -2.10 -23.27 10.11
C VAL A 14 -2.77 -22.19 9.23
N LEU A 15 -4.09 -22.24 9.07
CA LEU A 15 -4.86 -21.24 8.32
C LEU A 15 -4.83 -19.86 8.99
N GLU A 16 -4.93 -19.80 10.31
CA GLU A 16 -4.84 -18.55 11.07
C GLU A 16 -3.42 -17.97 11.02
N ILE A 17 -2.39 -18.82 11.06
CA ILE A 17 -1.00 -18.40 10.88
C ILE A 17 -0.78 -17.84 9.47
N LEU A 18 -1.32 -18.49 8.45
CA LEU A 18 -1.26 -18.01 7.07
C LEU A 18 -2.02 -16.68 6.88
N ASN A 19 -3.20 -16.55 7.48
CA ASN A 19 -3.96 -15.30 7.48
C ASN A 19 -3.22 -14.20 8.23
N LEU A 20 -2.63 -14.47 9.38
CA LEU A 20 -1.82 -13.51 10.11
C LEU A 20 -0.55 -13.12 9.34
N ALA A 21 0.09 -14.05 8.65
CA ALA A 21 1.23 -13.76 7.78
C ALA A 21 0.81 -12.89 6.58
N HIS A 22 -0.35 -13.16 5.98
CA HIS A 22 -0.93 -12.35 4.91
C HIS A 22 -1.30 -10.94 5.40
N LEU A 23 -1.97 -10.84 6.55
CA LEU A 23 -2.31 -9.57 7.18
C LEU A 23 -1.05 -8.81 7.61
N LYS A 24 -0.05 -9.50 8.16
CA LYS A 24 1.25 -8.91 8.50
C LYS A 24 1.97 -8.40 7.25
N ASN A 25 1.95 -9.14 6.14
CA ASN A 25 2.50 -8.66 4.87
C ASN A 25 1.75 -7.43 4.34
N LYS A 26 0.41 -7.40 4.46
CA LYS A 26 -0.40 -6.21 4.17
C LYS A 26 -0.03 -5.03 5.08
N VAL A 27 0.23 -5.29 6.36
CA VAL A 27 0.53 -4.28 7.40
C VAL A 27 1.99 -3.82 7.39
N GLU A 28 2.95 -4.63 6.94
CA GLU A 28 4.38 -4.27 6.84
C GLU A 28 4.66 -3.35 5.65
N LYS A 29 3.79 -3.36 4.62
CA LYS A 29 3.82 -2.40 3.52
C LYS A 29 2.42 -1.83 3.22
N PRO A 30 1.78 -1.19 4.22
CA PRO A 30 0.44 -0.62 4.04
C PRO A 30 0.48 0.56 3.06
N PHE A 31 1.69 1.07 2.81
CA PHE A 31 1.96 2.13 1.87
C PHE A 31 3.06 1.73 0.90
N MET A 32 2.89 2.17 -0.34
CA MET A 32 3.93 2.13 -1.37
C MET A 32 4.43 3.55 -1.64
N ASP A 33 5.73 3.68 -1.88
CA ASP A 33 6.28 4.97 -2.32
C ASP A 33 6.02 5.18 -3.83
N MET A 34 6.40 6.37 -4.32
CA MET A 34 6.25 6.74 -5.73
C MET A 34 6.98 5.79 -6.70
N ALA A 35 8.09 5.18 -6.29
CA ALA A 35 8.84 4.26 -7.13
C ALA A 35 8.07 2.95 -7.30
N GLN A 36 7.61 2.39 -6.18
CA GLN A 36 6.81 1.17 -6.14
C GLN A 36 5.47 1.34 -6.85
N PHE A 37 4.78 2.48 -6.64
CA PHE A 37 3.53 2.77 -7.35
C PHE A 37 3.74 2.81 -8.86
N SER A 38 4.83 3.43 -9.34
CA SER A 38 5.16 3.50 -10.77
C SER A 38 5.40 2.12 -11.37
N GLU A 39 6.11 1.25 -10.64
CA GLU A 39 6.37 -0.13 -11.06
C GLU A 39 5.07 -0.96 -11.14
N VAL A 40 4.25 -0.93 -10.08
CA VAL A 40 3.03 -1.74 -9.99
C VAL A 40 1.94 -1.26 -10.97
N SER A 41 1.80 0.06 -11.17
CA SER A 41 0.80 0.60 -12.08
C SER A 41 1.22 0.61 -13.55
N GLY A 42 2.51 0.38 -13.85
CA GLY A 42 3.08 0.52 -15.19
C GLY A 42 3.07 1.97 -15.71
N ILE A 43 2.83 2.96 -14.86
CA ILE A 43 2.76 4.38 -15.24
C ILE A 43 4.08 5.05 -14.91
N ASP A 44 4.65 5.80 -15.87
CA ASP A 44 5.84 6.61 -15.64
C ASP A 44 5.64 7.64 -14.51
N ARG A 45 6.70 7.87 -13.72
CA ARG A 45 6.67 8.80 -12.57
C ARG A 45 6.24 10.21 -12.97
N ASN A 46 6.67 10.73 -14.11
CA ASN A 46 6.28 12.07 -14.55
C ASN A 46 4.79 12.13 -14.89
N LYS A 47 4.27 11.05 -15.48
CA LYS A 47 2.84 10.94 -15.79
C LYS A 47 2.02 10.85 -14.51
N ILE A 48 2.44 10.10 -13.50
CA ILE A 48 1.79 10.06 -12.17
C ILE A 48 1.79 11.46 -11.53
N HIS A 49 2.89 12.21 -11.58
CA HIS A 49 2.93 13.59 -11.10
C HIS A 49 1.89 14.48 -11.80
N ARG A 50 1.76 14.38 -13.13
CA ARG A 50 0.73 15.12 -13.87
C ARG A 50 -0.69 14.70 -13.48
N LEU A 51 -0.92 13.40 -13.26
CA LEU A 51 -2.22 12.88 -12.81
C LEU A 51 -2.57 13.42 -11.42
N LEU A 52 -1.60 13.49 -10.51
CA LEU A 52 -1.75 14.12 -9.20
C LEU A 52 -1.98 15.62 -9.29
N ILE A 53 -1.32 16.35 -10.20
CA ILE A 53 -1.51 17.80 -10.33
C ILE A 53 -2.88 18.14 -10.93
N ASN A 54 -3.32 17.38 -11.93
CA ASN A 54 -4.54 17.70 -12.68
C ASN A 54 -5.81 17.04 -12.12
N ASP A 55 -5.69 16.11 -11.15
CA ASP A 55 -6.81 15.39 -10.54
C ASP A 55 -7.63 14.51 -11.50
N LEU A 56 -7.02 14.06 -12.59
CA LEU A 56 -7.76 13.49 -13.73
C LEU A 56 -7.98 11.97 -13.67
N SER A 57 -7.87 11.31 -12.50
CA SER A 57 -7.83 9.83 -12.49
C SER A 57 -8.10 9.12 -11.16
N GLY A 58 -8.55 9.81 -10.10
CA GLY A 58 -8.70 9.21 -8.77
C GLY A 58 -7.36 8.88 -8.07
N VAL A 59 -6.21 9.07 -8.75
CA VAL A 59 -4.87 8.81 -8.19
C VAL A 59 -4.59 9.66 -6.94
N ARG A 60 -5.21 10.83 -6.80
CA ARG A 60 -5.10 11.65 -5.58
C ARG A 60 -5.68 10.98 -4.35
N GLU A 61 -6.75 10.22 -4.51
CA GLU A 61 -7.49 9.55 -3.42
C GLU A 61 -6.69 8.37 -2.86
N LEU A 62 -5.75 7.86 -3.66
CA LEU A 62 -4.80 6.82 -3.28
C LEU A 62 -3.68 7.37 -2.38
N VAL A 63 -3.44 8.69 -2.38
CA VAL A 63 -2.36 9.29 -1.57
C VAL A 63 -2.71 9.23 -0.10
N PHE A 64 -1.84 8.59 0.68
CA PHE A 64 -2.01 8.49 2.12
C PHE A 64 -1.96 9.89 2.79
N GLY A 65 -2.95 10.14 3.64
CA GLY A 65 -3.13 11.44 4.30
C GLY A 65 -3.74 12.54 3.43
N GLY A 66 -4.01 12.27 2.14
CA GLY A 66 -4.61 13.19 1.19
C GLY A 66 -3.60 14.11 0.49
N TYR A 67 -3.68 14.18 -0.84
CA TYR A 67 -2.75 14.95 -1.67
C TYR A 67 -2.71 16.45 -1.33
N GLU A 68 -3.85 17.07 -1.01
CA GLU A 68 -3.91 18.50 -0.66
C GLU A 68 -3.10 18.86 0.58
N LYS A 69 -3.01 17.95 1.55
CA LYS A 69 -2.19 18.16 2.74
C LYS A 69 -0.71 18.18 2.35
N HIS A 70 -0.28 17.29 1.46
CA HIS A 70 1.10 17.29 0.94
C HIS A 70 1.43 18.54 0.10
N GLN A 71 0.46 19.08 -0.66
CA GLN A 71 0.63 20.37 -1.36
C GLN A 71 0.84 21.53 -0.38
N LYS A 72 0.03 21.60 0.70
CA LYS A 72 0.13 22.66 1.72
C LYS A 72 1.41 22.57 2.54
N TYR A 73 1.91 21.35 2.78
CA TYR A 73 3.13 21.09 3.56
C TYR A 73 4.33 20.75 2.67
N LYS A 74 4.72 21.70 1.79
CA LYS A 74 6.02 21.85 1.08
C LYS A 74 6.71 20.60 0.50
N ALA A 75 7.10 20.73 -0.77
CA ALA A 75 8.08 19.93 -1.50
C ALA A 75 9.23 19.41 -0.61
N GLY A 76 9.27 18.09 -0.39
CA GLY A 76 10.29 17.43 0.42
C GLY A 76 9.78 16.21 1.20
N ARG A 77 8.48 16.15 1.48
CA ARG A 77 7.86 14.92 2.02
C ARG A 77 7.69 13.88 0.92
N LYS A 78 8.10 12.65 1.22
CA LYS A 78 7.87 11.49 0.35
C LYS A 78 6.36 11.26 0.23
N LEU A 79 5.88 11.16 -1.01
CA LEU A 79 4.52 10.74 -1.29
C LEU A 79 4.43 9.23 -1.08
N TYR A 80 3.43 8.84 -0.30
CA TYR A 80 3.08 7.46 -0.04
C TYR A 80 1.65 7.23 -0.50
N PHE A 81 1.41 6.09 -1.12
CA PHE A 81 0.12 5.65 -1.62
C PHE A 81 -0.35 4.48 -0.77
N ASP A 82 -1.64 4.44 -0.48
CA ASP A 82 -2.28 3.32 0.21
C ASP A 82 -2.27 2.09 -0.70
N THR A 83 -1.62 1.01 -0.24
CA THR A 83 -1.42 -0.19 -1.04
C THR A 83 -2.74 -0.87 -1.38
N GLU A 84 -3.68 -0.95 -0.44
CA GLU A 84 -4.96 -1.63 -0.64
C GLU A 84 -5.82 -0.88 -1.65
N LYS A 85 -5.97 0.44 -1.45
CA LYS A 85 -6.72 1.29 -2.40
C LYS A 85 -6.09 1.30 -3.79
N THR A 86 -4.76 1.27 -3.86
CA THR A 86 -4.07 1.23 -5.15
C THR A 86 -4.37 -0.07 -5.90
N LEU A 87 -4.35 -1.21 -5.21
CA LEU A 87 -4.68 -2.50 -5.82
C LEU A 87 -6.14 -2.56 -6.26
N GLU A 88 -7.07 -2.10 -5.44
CA GLU A 88 -8.49 -2.00 -5.80
C GLU A 88 -8.69 -1.12 -7.05
N TRP A 89 -8.05 0.05 -7.09
CA TRP A 89 -8.13 0.96 -8.23
C TRP A 89 -7.52 0.38 -9.51
N LEU A 90 -6.47 -0.44 -9.41
CA LEU A 90 -5.91 -1.14 -10.56
C LEU A 90 -6.84 -2.24 -11.08
N ASN A 91 -7.46 -3.02 -10.18
CA ASN A 91 -8.40 -4.08 -10.56
C ASN A 91 -9.69 -3.53 -11.20
N ASN A 92 -10.14 -2.34 -10.79
CA ASN A 92 -11.33 -1.70 -11.33
C ASN A 92 -11.10 -0.97 -12.68
N ARG A 93 -9.89 -1.03 -13.24
CA ARG A 93 -9.56 -0.44 -14.55
C ARG A 93 -9.75 -1.39 -15.73
N GLU A 94 -9.90 -2.68 -15.47
CA GLU A 94 -10.29 -3.71 -16.45
C GLU A 94 -11.81 -3.77 -16.59
#